data_AF-A0A2N8N6L6-F1
#
_entry.id   AF-A0A2N8N6L6-F1
#
_cell.length_a   1.000
_cell.length_b   1.000
_cell.length_c   1.000
_cell.angle_alpha   90.00
_cell.angle_beta   90.00
_cell.angle_gamma   90.00
#
_symmetry.space_group_name_H-M   'P 1'
#
loop_
_entity.id
_entity.type
_entity.pdbx_description
1 polymer ?
#
loop_
_entity_poly.entity_id
_entity_poly.type
_entity_poly.pdbx_seq_one_letter_code
_entity_poly.pdbx_strand_id
1 'polypeptide(L)'
;MNDFDKHSAVSVSKNSPKFYMVVISPSHKELCNLAGVDHTHVSGIRDLTSSQKATLEKQLKCYTNDVMAKYAQAFGRKDIQTEKDLLYYAKIEHSRIYRHYHSEVIEGKKRCGDEKEGLNHHVHVVVSRKSADGKSKLSPLNNNTSKRKEQVSWENGDKKMQRGFQLGSFQKEASNEFYHMYYEHVHSKIHDKESGYCGKHSKEIDPKSSLVMLHRKPLSMVKVELEKQLVDKEQKQRINLAKGSIMSIVSVVRAVKVPSPIHVIKAAVASIKTISQIKDQDFEK
;
A
#
# COMPACT_ATOMS: atom_id res chain seq x y z
N MET A 1 19.35 29.08 20.16
CA MET A 1 18.31 29.28 19.14
C MET A 1 18.42 28.14 18.14
N ASN A 2 17.41 27.28 18.08
CA ASN A 2 17.46 26.06 17.27
C ASN A 2 17.46 26.40 15.77
N ASP A 3 17.99 25.52 14.94
CA ASP A 3 18.11 25.77 13.49
C ASP A 3 16.74 25.99 12.82
N PHE A 4 15.67 25.41 13.39
CA PHE A 4 14.29 25.65 12.98
C PHE A 4 13.85 27.12 13.15
N ASP A 5 14.26 27.77 14.25
CA ASP A 5 13.92 29.17 14.53
C ASP A 5 14.69 30.11 13.61
N LYS A 6 15.94 29.78 13.30
CA LYS A 6 16.74 30.54 12.33
C LYS A 6 16.11 30.49 10.93
N HIS A 7 15.57 29.34 10.53
CA HIS A 7 14.87 29.16 9.25
C HIS A 7 13.57 29.96 9.15
N SER A 8 12.85 30.13 10.25
CA SER A 8 11.58 30.87 10.27
C SER A 8 11.78 32.40 10.29
N ALA A 9 12.89 32.88 10.83
CA ALA A 9 13.18 34.30 11.04
C ALA A 9 13.68 35.05 9.79
N VAL A 10 14.59 34.49 8.99
CA VAL A 10 15.44 35.31 8.10
C VAL A 10 14.88 35.53 6.69
N SER A 11 13.92 34.74 6.19
CA SER A 11 13.52 34.90 4.77
C SER A 11 12.09 34.46 4.41
N VAL A 12 11.21 34.37 5.41
CA VAL A 12 9.82 33.97 5.24
C VAL A 12 8.97 35.20 5.52
N SER A 13 8.08 35.60 4.60
CA SER A 13 7.26 36.80 4.81
C SER A 13 6.42 36.67 6.09
N LYS A 14 6.10 37.80 6.73
CA LYS A 14 5.37 37.85 8.00
C LYS A 14 4.06 37.05 7.95
N ASN A 15 3.34 37.16 6.84
CA ASN A 15 2.01 36.56 6.66
C ASN A 15 2.03 35.18 5.99
N SER A 16 3.21 34.55 5.84
CA SER A 16 3.30 33.21 5.25
C SER A 16 3.59 32.15 6.32
N PRO A 17 3.07 30.93 6.15
CA PRO A 17 3.33 29.83 7.09
C PRO A 17 4.84 29.63 7.23
N LYS A 18 5.31 29.35 8.45
CA LYS A 18 6.74 29.12 8.73
C LYS A 18 7.12 27.65 8.62
N PHE A 19 6.14 26.78 8.86
CA PHE A 19 6.26 25.34 8.82
C PHE A 19 4.94 24.75 8.35
N TYR A 20 5.01 23.48 7.96
CA TYR A 20 3.87 22.65 7.62
C TYR A 20 3.89 21.40 8.50
N MET A 21 2.71 20.82 8.72
CA MET A 21 2.58 19.58 9.48
C MET A 21 2.17 18.45 8.54
N VAL A 22 2.89 17.34 8.61
CA VAL A 22 2.53 16.07 7.97
C VAL A 22 2.19 15.10 9.09
N VAL A 23 1.06 14.40 8.96
CA VAL A 23 0.65 13.38 9.93
C VAL A 23 0.68 12.04 9.22
N ILE A 24 1.48 11.12 9.75
CA ILE A 24 1.57 9.74 9.27
C ILE A 24 0.78 8.90 10.27
N SER A 25 -0.29 8.26 9.81
CA SER A 25 -1.18 7.47 10.67
C SER A 25 -1.49 6.13 10.02
N PRO A 26 -0.57 5.15 10.12
CA PRO A 26 -0.82 3.81 9.65
C PRO A 26 -2.01 3.21 10.42
N SER A 27 -2.77 2.36 9.74
CA SER A 27 -3.88 1.63 10.33
C SER A 27 -3.40 0.63 11.37
N HIS A 28 -4.32 0.19 12.24
CA HIS A 28 -4.03 -0.83 13.24
C HIS A 28 -3.37 -2.10 12.63
N LYS A 29 -3.87 -2.57 11.47
CA LYS A 29 -3.30 -3.73 10.76
C LYS A 29 -1.87 -3.48 10.30
N GLU A 30 -1.61 -2.31 9.74
CA GLU A 30 -0.29 -1.89 9.29
C GLU A 30 0.69 -1.80 10.47
N LEU A 31 0.25 -1.24 11.61
CA LEU A 31 1.05 -1.19 12.83
C LEU A 31 1.34 -2.58 13.41
N CYS A 32 0.37 -3.49 13.40
CA CYS A 32 0.59 -4.87 13.81
C CYS A 32 1.61 -5.56 12.90
N ASN A 33 1.51 -5.35 11.59
CA ASN A 33 2.49 -5.84 10.63
C ASN A 33 3.89 -5.27 10.91
N LEU A 34 4.02 -3.98 11.23
CA LEU A 34 5.31 -3.38 11.61
C LEU A 34 5.87 -3.98 12.92
N ALA A 35 5.00 -4.31 13.87
CA ALA A 35 5.39 -4.96 15.11
C ALA A 35 5.70 -6.47 14.94
N GLY A 36 5.42 -7.05 13.77
CA GLY A 36 5.57 -8.49 13.52
C GLY A 36 4.56 -9.34 14.29
N VAL A 37 3.35 -8.83 14.51
CA VAL A 37 2.28 -9.50 15.27
C VAL A 37 1.02 -9.63 14.44
N ASP A 38 0.24 -10.68 14.72
CA ASP A 38 -1.06 -10.82 14.10
C ASP A 38 -2.07 -9.85 14.73
N HIS A 39 -2.70 -9.05 13.87
CA HIS A 39 -3.73 -8.09 14.24
C HIS A 39 -4.94 -8.70 14.98
N THR A 40 -5.20 -10.00 14.84
CA THR A 40 -6.32 -10.65 15.55
C THR A 40 -6.06 -10.86 17.04
N HIS A 41 -4.78 -10.89 17.44
CA HIS A 41 -4.36 -11.18 18.81
C HIS A 41 -3.95 -9.93 19.61
N VAL A 42 -4.04 -8.74 19.02
CA VAL A 42 -3.58 -7.48 19.63
C VAL A 42 -4.72 -6.48 19.66
N SER A 43 -5.21 -6.19 20.87
CA SER A 43 -6.25 -5.18 21.12
C SER A 43 -5.66 -3.80 21.39
N GLY A 44 -4.39 -3.71 21.78
CA GLY A 44 -3.73 -2.44 22.04
C GLY A 44 -2.24 -2.55 22.38
N ILE A 45 -1.65 -1.42 22.77
CA ILE A 45 -0.21 -1.34 23.06
C ILE A 45 0.21 -2.19 24.27
N ARG A 46 -0.72 -2.48 25.18
CA ARG A 46 -0.46 -3.28 26.39
C ARG A 46 -0.18 -4.75 26.07
N ASP A 47 -0.72 -5.24 24.96
CA ASP A 47 -0.57 -6.63 24.52
C ASP A 47 0.79 -6.88 23.85
N LEU A 48 1.54 -5.82 23.51
CA LEU A 48 2.86 -5.92 22.91
C LEU A 48 3.94 -6.12 23.99
N THR A 49 4.86 -7.05 23.72
CA THR A 49 6.10 -7.22 24.48
C THR A 49 7.04 -6.02 24.26
N SER A 50 7.98 -5.80 25.19
CA SER A 50 8.97 -4.72 25.06
C SER A 50 9.79 -4.80 23.77
N SER A 51 10.11 -6.02 23.31
CA SER A 51 10.83 -6.24 22.04
C SER A 51 9.99 -5.85 20.83
N GLN A 52 8.70 -6.19 20.82
CA GLN A 52 7.77 -5.81 19.75
C GLN A 52 7.54 -4.30 19.72
N LYS A 53 7.43 -3.64 20.89
CA LYS A 53 7.35 -2.17 20.98
C LYS A 53 8.58 -1.50 20.39
N ALA A 54 9.78 -1.97 20.75
CA ALA A 54 11.03 -1.44 20.21
C ALA A 54 11.13 -1.64 18.69
N THR A 55 10.66 -2.79 18.18
CA THR A 55 10.63 -3.09 16.75
C THR A 55 9.65 -2.18 16.02
N LEU A 56 8.44 -2.01 16.55
CA LEU A 56 7.42 -1.09 16.02
C LEU A 56 7.94 0.35 15.94
N GLU A 57 8.51 0.86 17.04
CA GLU A 57 9.09 2.21 17.07
C GLU A 57 10.22 2.37 16.04
N LYS A 58 11.12 1.38 15.95
CA LYS A 58 12.22 1.41 14.98
C LYS A 58 11.69 1.45 13.55
N GLN A 59 10.72 0.59 13.22
CA GLN A 59 10.16 0.54 11.87
C GLN A 59 9.35 1.80 11.54
N LEU A 60 8.60 2.35 12.50
CA LEU A 60 7.91 3.63 12.31
C LEU A 60 8.88 4.80 12.04
N LYS A 61 10.04 4.81 12.69
CA LYS A 61 11.10 5.79 12.41
C LYS A 61 11.64 5.64 10.98
N CYS A 62 11.95 4.41 10.56
CA CYS A 62 12.39 4.14 9.18
C CYS A 62 11.33 4.55 8.17
N TYR A 63 10.09 4.12 8.37
CA TYR A 63 8.97 4.44 7.49
C TYR A 63 8.73 5.95 7.41
N THR A 64 8.83 6.67 8.53
CA THR A 64 8.71 8.13 8.54
C THR A 64 9.78 8.78 7.65
N ASN A 65 11.03 8.32 7.72
CA ASN A 65 12.11 8.86 6.89
C ASN A 65 11.85 8.57 5.40
N ASP A 66 11.39 7.37 5.06
CA ASP A 66 11.08 6.99 3.68
C ASP A 66 9.91 7.82 3.11
N VAL A 67 8.86 8.04 3.91
CA VAL A 67 7.76 8.95 3.56
C VAL A 67 8.28 10.36 3.34
N MET A 68 9.19 10.84 4.18
CA MET A 68 9.78 12.18 4.03
C MET A 68 10.70 12.28 2.81
N ALA A 69 11.33 11.18 2.39
CA ALA A 69 12.05 11.15 1.11
C ALA A 69 11.07 11.29 -0.07
N LYS A 70 9.92 10.60 -0.05
CA LYS A 70 8.86 10.82 -1.07
C LYS A 70 8.30 12.23 -1.02
N TYR A 71 8.16 12.80 0.17
CA TYR A 71 7.74 14.19 0.35
C TYR A 71 8.73 15.17 -0.32
N ALA A 72 10.04 14.94 -0.20
CA ALA A 72 11.04 15.71 -0.93
C ALA A 72 10.89 15.56 -2.45
N GLN A 73 10.76 14.32 -2.95
CA GLN A 73 10.62 14.02 -4.38
C GLN A 73 9.37 14.65 -5.00
N ALA A 74 8.28 14.74 -4.23
CA ALA A 74 7.02 15.33 -4.67
C ALA A 74 7.09 16.83 -4.98
N PHE A 75 8.16 17.54 -4.57
CA PHE A 75 8.40 18.90 -5.06
C PHE A 75 8.86 18.94 -6.53
N GLY A 76 9.33 17.81 -7.08
CA GLY A 76 9.77 17.70 -8.47
C GLY A 76 11.01 18.53 -8.78
N ARG A 77 11.81 18.89 -7.78
CA ARG A 77 12.95 19.80 -7.90
C ARG A 77 14.27 19.06 -7.81
N LYS A 78 15.21 19.33 -8.71
CA LYS A 78 16.54 18.66 -8.72
C LYS A 78 17.34 18.90 -7.44
N ASP A 79 17.13 20.03 -6.76
CA ASP A 79 17.79 20.39 -5.50
C ASP A 79 17.13 19.78 -4.25
N ILE A 80 16.00 19.10 -4.38
CA ILE A 80 15.23 18.51 -3.28
C ILE A 80 14.79 17.11 -3.68
N GLN A 81 15.51 16.09 -3.25
CA GLN A 81 15.32 14.70 -3.70
C GLN A 81 15.27 13.69 -2.55
N THR A 82 15.86 14.04 -1.41
CA THR A 82 16.00 13.15 -0.25
C THR A 82 15.43 13.82 1.00
N GLU A 83 15.19 13.01 2.02
CA GLU A 83 14.77 13.47 3.34
C GLU A 83 15.79 14.44 3.97
N LYS A 84 17.07 14.32 3.61
CA LYS A 84 18.17 15.18 4.11
C LYS A 84 18.09 16.61 3.57
N ASP A 85 17.43 16.81 2.45
CA ASP A 85 17.21 18.13 1.86
C ASP A 85 16.12 18.92 2.61
N LEU A 86 15.44 18.27 3.57
CA LEU A 86 14.37 18.83 4.38
C LEU A 86 14.86 19.05 5.82
N LEU A 87 14.47 20.18 6.40
CA LEU A 87 14.58 20.38 7.85
C LEU A 87 13.24 20.03 8.50
N TYR A 88 13.20 18.91 9.24
CA TYR A 88 11.99 18.47 9.92
C TYR A 88 12.28 17.82 11.28
N TYR A 89 11.27 17.84 12.14
CA TYR A 89 11.23 17.09 13.39
C TYR A 89 9.99 16.21 13.41
N ALA A 90 10.09 15.02 14.00
CA ALA A 90 8.99 14.08 14.12
C ALA A 90 8.79 13.66 15.57
N LYS A 91 7.54 13.57 16.00
CA LYS A 91 7.14 13.00 17.28
C LYS A 91 6.24 11.80 17.04
N ILE A 92 6.61 10.66 17.61
CA ILE A 92 5.78 9.45 17.60
C ILE A 92 4.90 9.49 18.85
N GLU A 93 3.58 9.45 18.64
CA GLU A 93 2.58 9.32 19.69
C GLU A 93 2.11 7.86 19.73
N HIS A 94 1.92 7.31 20.93
CA HIS A 94 1.70 5.87 21.11
C HIS A 94 0.22 5.50 21.29
N SER A 95 -0.61 6.46 21.72
CA SER A 95 -2.04 6.25 21.93
C SER A 95 -2.85 7.45 21.46
N ARG A 96 -4.14 7.23 21.29
CA ARG A 96 -5.12 8.29 21.00
C ARG A 96 -6.25 8.15 22.00
N ILE A 97 -6.69 9.27 22.56
CA ILE A 97 -7.79 9.31 23.52
C ILE A 97 -9.09 9.78 22.87
N TYR A 98 -10.21 9.30 23.39
CA TYR A 98 -11.51 9.88 23.12
C TYR A 98 -11.64 11.25 23.80
N ARG A 99 -12.10 12.24 23.04
CA ARG A 99 -12.39 13.61 23.50
C ARG A 99 -13.89 13.81 23.57
N HIS A 100 -14.33 14.78 24.39
CA HIS A 100 -15.74 15.08 24.64
C HIS A 100 -16.60 15.32 23.39
N TYR A 101 -16.00 15.79 22.29
CA TYR A 101 -16.70 16.08 21.04
C TYR A 101 -16.78 14.89 20.06
N HIS A 102 -16.18 13.73 20.41
CA HIS A 102 -16.32 12.52 19.58
C HIS A 102 -17.72 11.94 19.71
N SER A 103 -18.29 11.48 18.58
CA SER A 103 -19.66 10.93 18.54
C SER A 103 -19.84 9.76 19.50
N GLU A 104 -18.83 8.91 19.66
CA GLU A 104 -18.86 7.75 20.56
C GLU A 104 -18.97 8.16 22.04
N VAL A 105 -18.46 9.34 22.39
CA VAL A 105 -18.57 9.90 23.76
C VAL A 105 -19.93 10.56 23.95
N ILE A 106 -20.39 11.30 22.95
CA ILE A 106 -21.71 11.95 22.96
C ILE A 106 -22.83 10.90 23.05
N GLU A 107 -22.68 9.78 22.34
CA GLU A 107 -23.59 8.63 22.38
C GLU A 107 -23.48 7.77 23.66
N GLY A 108 -22.54 8.09 24.56
CA GLY A 108 -22.34 7.37 25.81
C GLY A 108 -21.70 5.97 25.67
N LYS A 109 -21.20 5.61 24.48
CA LYS A 109 -20.53 4.31 24.23
C LYS A 109 -19.12 4.25 24.81
N LYS A 110 -18.43 5.38 24.88
CA LYS A 110 -17.07 5.53 25.42
C LYS A 110 -17.01 6.75 26.33
N ARG A 111 -16.06 6.82 27.26
CA ARG A 111 -15.87 7.99 28.13
C ARG A 111 -14.80 8.90 27.56
N CYS A 112 -14.92 10.20 27.82
CA CYS A 112 -13.84 11.14 27.55
C CYS A 112 -12.60 10.76 28.38
N GLY A 113 -11.44 10.69 27.72
CA GLY A 113 -10.19 10.26 28.33
C GLY A 113 -9.86 8.78 28.13
N ASP A 114 -10.83 7.96 27.70
CA ASP A 114 -10.57 6.55 27.38
C ASP A 114 -9.61 6.44 26.19
N GLU A 115 -8.68 5.49 26.25
CA GLU A 115 -7.83 5.14 25.11
C GLU A 115 -8.67 4.51 24.00
N LYS A 116 -8.36 4.89 22.76
CA LYS A 116 -8.94 4.25 21.58
C LYS A 116 -8.39 2.84 21.45
N GLU A 117 -9.28 1.93 21.05
CA GLU A 117 -8.94 0.53 20.78
C GLU A 117 -7.97 0.40 19.61
N GLY A 118 -7.19 -0.67 19.62
CA GLY A 118 -6.16 -0.96 18.64
C GLY A 118 -4.84 -0.23 18.91
N LEU A 119 -3.84 -0.59 18.12
CA LEU A 119 -2.62 0.19 18.00
C LEU A 119 -2.95 1.51 17.30
N ASN A 120 -2.69 2.63 17.98
CA ASN A 120 -2.98 3.98 17.51
C ASN A 120 -1.70 4.83 17.37
N HIS A 121 -0.59 4.18 17.02
CA HIS A 121 0.67 4.89 16.83
C HIS A 121 0.58 5.79 15.60
N HIS A 122 0.92 7.06 15.79
CA HIS A 122 0.91 8.05 14.70
C HIS A 122 2.07 9.01 14.89
N VAL A 123 2.54 9.56 13.78
CA VAL A 123 3.71 10.42 13.76
C VAL A 123 3.28 11.82 13.33
N HIS A 124 3.54 12.80 14.20
CA HIS A 124 3.45 14.20 13.87
C HIS A 124 4.79 14.69 13.37
N VAL A 125 4.86 15.06 12.10
CA VAL A 125 6.04 15.63 11.48
C VAL A 125 5.84 17.13 11.27
N VAL A 126 6.76 17.94 11.79
CA VAL A 126 6.81 19.38 11.56
C VAL A 126 7.95 19.67 10.61
N VAL A 127 7.61 20.20 9.43
CA VAL A 127 8.55 20.44 8.33
C VAL A 127 8.73 21.95 8.14
N SER A 128 9.97 22.40 8.06
CA SER A 128 10.27 23.80 7.77
C SER A 128 9.75 24.19 6.38
N ARG A 129 9.29 25.43 6.21
CA ARG A 129 8.99 25.98 4.89
C ARG A 129 10.23 26.15 4.02
N LYS A 130 11.44 25.95 4.55
CA LYS A 130 12.68 26.02 3.78
C LYS A 130 13.36 24.67 3.71
N SER A 131 14.09 24.42 2.62
CA SER A 131 15.04 23.31 2.53
C SER A 131 16.08 23.39 3.63
N ALA A 132 16.76 22.29 3.94
CA ALA A 132 17.80 22.21 4.96
C ALA A 132 18.89 23.28 4.77
N ASP A 133 19.28 23.57 3.53
CA ASP A 133 20.24 24.63 3.18
C ASP A 133 19.70 26.07 3.33
N GLY A 134 18.39 26.23 3.58
CA GLY A 134 17.76 27.53 3.67
C GLY A 134 17.66 28.29 2.33
N LYS A 135 17.86 27.64 1.18
CA LYS A 135 17.80 28.31 -0.13
C LYS A 135 16.39 28.26 -0.74
N SER A 136 15.75 27.10 -0.66
CA SER A 136 14.51 26.81 -1.38
C SER A 136 13.30 26.92 -0.47
N LYS A 137 12.24 27.60 -0.93
CA LYS A 137 10.93 27.61 -0.25
C LYS A 137 10.13 26.38 -0.67
N LEU A 138 9.68 25.62 0.31
CA LEU A 138 8.94 24.38 0.19
C LEU A 138 7.51 24.62 0.69
N SER A 139 6.55 24.64 -0.22
CA SER A 139 5.12 24.75 0.11
C SER A 139 4.40 23.52 -0.43
N PRO A 140 3.82 22.66 0.43
CA PRO A 140 2.96 21.56 -0.01
C PRO A 140 1.62 22.06 -0.53
N LEU A 141 1.21 23.27 -0.13
CA LEU A 141 0.01 23.91 -0.63
C LEU A 141 0.27 24.41 -2.04
N ASN A 142 -0.45 23.83 -3.00
CA ASN A 142 -0.58 24.39 -4.34
C ASN A 142 -1.82 25.31 -4.36
N ASN A 143 -1.66 26.51 -4.91
CA ASN A 143 -2.75 27.43 -5.25
C ASN A 143 -3.02 27.44 -6.76
N ASN A 144 -2.54 26.42 -7.48
CA ASN A 144 -2.53 26.39 -8.93
C ASN A 144 -3.80 25.68 -9.42
N THR A 145 -4.86 26.47 -9.59
CA THR A 145 -6.22 26.12 -10.05
C THR A 145 -6.27 25.55 -11.47
N SER A 146 -5.14 25.44 -12.17
CA SER A 146 -5.12 24.95 -13.54
C SER A 146 -5.48 23.46 -13.59
N LYS A 147 -6.62 23.17 -14.24
CA LYS A 147 -7.14 21.82 -14.52
C LYS A 147 -6.24 20.97 -15.45
N ARG A 148 -5.03 21.44 -15.80
CA ARG A 148 -4.09 20.73 -16.67
C ARG A 148 -3.13 19.88 -15.84
N LYS A 149 -2.91 18.66 -16.35
CA LYS A 149 -2.18 17.52 -15.76
C LYS A 149 -0.79 17.88 -15.20
N GLU A 150 -0.31 16.99 -14.34
CA GLU A 150 0.86 16.96 -13.44
C GLU A 150 2.22 17.51 -13.93
N GLN A 151 2.35 17.96 -15.18
CA GLN A 151 3.54 18.63 -15.71
C GLN A 151 3.15 19.96 -16.36
N VAL A 152 3.10 21.02 -15.55
CA VAL A 152 3.06 22.39 -16.08
C VAL A 152 4.35 23.05 -15.66
N SER A 153 5.29 23.15 -16.59
CA SER A 153 6.42 24.07 -16.48
C SER A 153 6.12 25.33 -17.28
N TRP A 154 6.41 26.48 -16.72
CA TRP A 154 6.33 27.76 -17.43
C TRP A 154 7.65 28.50 -17.29
N GLU A 155 7.94 29.37 -18.24
CA GLU A 155 9.14 30.20 -18.22
C GLU A 155 8.80 31.53 -17.55
N ASN A 156 9.69 32.00 -16.69
CA ASN A 156 9.62 33.31 -16.06
C ASN A 156 10.97 34.01 -16.27
N GLY A 157 11.11 34.67 -17.42
CA GLY A 157 12.42 35.08 -17.94
C GLY A 157 13.30 33.86 -18.21
N ASP A 158 14.56 33.90 -17.79
CA ASP A 158 15.54 32.81 -17.99
C ASP A 158 15.29 31.58 -17.10
N LYS A 159 14.31 31.64 -16.18
CA LYS A 159 14.06 30.59 -15.20
C LYS A 159 12.85 29.75 -15.61
N LYS A 160 13.09 28.46 -15.85
CA LYS A 160 12.04 27.46 -16.00
C LYS A 160 11.45 27.13 -14.63
N MET A 161 10.22 27.57 -14.39
CA MET A 161 9.45 27.24 -13.19
C MET A 161 8.71 25.92 -13.42
N GLN A 162 8.69 25.04 -12.42
CA GLN A 162 7.87 23.84 -12.43
C GLN A 162 6.72 23.98 -11.44
N ARG A 163 5.61 23.27 -11.70
CA ARG A 163 4.51 23.14 -10.74
C ARG A 163 5.08 22.71 -9.37
N GLY A 164 4.51 23.26 -8.29
CA GLY A 164 4.93 22.96 -6.93
C GLY A 164 4.61 21.53 -6.49
N PHE A 165 4.44 21.33 -5.19
CA PHE A 165 4.24 20.02 -4.59
C PHE A 165 3.11 19.18 -5.22
N GLN A 166 3.42 17.93 -5.57
CA GLN A 166 2.50 16.97 -6.18
C GLN A 166 1.85 16.08 -5.11
N LEU A 167 0.76 16.56 -4.51
CA LEU A 167 0.10 15.86 -3.39
C LEU A 167 -0.39 14.44 -3.76
N GLY A 168 -0.98 14.27 -4.96
CA GLY A 168 -1.48 12.97 -5.41
C GLY A 168 -0.37 11.94 -5.59
N SER A 169 0.73 12.32 -6.25
CA SER A 169 1.93 11.50 -6.40
C SER A 169 2.53 11.15 -5.05
N PHE A 170 2.68 12.13 -4.16
CA PHE A 170 3.18 11.92 -2.80
C PHE A 170 2.36 10.88 -2.03
N GLN A 171 1.03 11.04 -1.98
CA GLN A 171 0.16 10.10 -1.25
C GLN A 171 0.28 8.68 -1.81
N LYS A 172 0.25 8.55 -3.15
CA LYS A 172 0.39 7.26 -3.82
C LYS A 172 1.75 6.60 -3.55
N GLU A 173 2.83 7.35 -3.68
CA GLU A 173 4.19 6.84 -3.49
C GLU A 173 4.46 6.50 -2.02
N ALA A 174 4.00 7.32 -1.08
CA ALA A 174 4.13 7.05 0.35
C ALA A 174 3.35 5.78 0.77
N SER A 175 2.17 5.56 0.21
CA SER A 175 1.42 4.31 0.42
C SER A 175 2.12 3.11 -0.23
N ASN A 176 2.62 3.24 -1.46
CA ASN A 176 3.34 2.15 -2.13
C ASN A 176 4.62 1.76 -1.39
N GLU A 177 5.36 2.75 -0.87
CA GLU A 177 6.57 2.53 -0.08
C GLU A 177 6.27 1.69 1.17
N PHE A 178 5.15 1.97 1.84
CA PHE A 178 4.68 1.13 2.95
C PHE A 178 4.45 -0.32 2.48
N TYR A 179 3.67 -0.52 1.42
CA TYR A 179 3.32 -1.87 0.97
C TYR A 179 4.54 -2.68 0.53
N HIS A 180 5.46 -2.10 -0.24
CA HIS A 180 6.61 -2.85 -0.75
C HIS A 180 7.67 -3.16 0.31
N MET A 181 8.02 -2.16 1.13
CA MET A 181 9.12 -2.32 2.09
C MET A 181 8.68 -2.92 3.42
N TYR A 182 7.43 -2.69 3.82
CA TYR A 182 6.97 -3.04 5.15
C TYR A 182 5.90 -4.14 5.14
N TYR A 183 5.02 -4.19 4.13
CA TYR A 183 3.95 -5.20 4.06
C TYR A 183 4.38 -6.51 3.36
N GLU A 184 4.94 -6.44 2.15
CA GLU A 184 5.35 -7.63 1.38
C GLU A 184 6.55 -8.36 2.01
N HIS A 185 7.46 -7.62 2.66
CA HIS A 185 8.64 -8.18 3.31
C HIS A 185 8.29 -9.10 4.49
N VAL A 186 7.21 -8.84 5.22
CA VAL A 186 6.76 -9.70 6.33
C VAL A 186 6.18 -11.02 5.79
N HIS A 187 5.47 -10.97 4.65
CA HIS A 187 4.96 -12.17 3.99
C HIS A 187 6.04 -13.00 3.27
N SER A 188 7.19 -12.39 2.93
CA SER A 188 8.36 -13.10 2.39
C SER A 188 9.30 -13.65 3.47
N LYS A 189 9.27 -13.14 4.71
CA LYS A 189 10.25 -13.43 5.77
C LYS A 189 9.67 -14.20 6.97
N ILE A 190 9.07 -15.36 6.70
CA ILE A 190 9.11 -16.48 7.66
C ILE A 190 10.52 -17.12 7.70
N HIS A 191 11.39 -16.81 6.71
CA HIS A 191 12.82 -17.12 6.74
C HIS A 191 13.64 -15.83 6.68
N ASP A 192 14.15 -15.39 7.83
CA ASP A 192 15.47 -14.77 8.03
C ASP A 192 15.40 -13.77 9.20
N LYS A 193 15.78 -14.28 10.37
CA LYS A 193 16.08 -13.50 11.57
C LYS A 193 17.29 -12.60 11.31
N GLU A 194 17.24 -11.43 11.92
CA GLU A 194 18.38 -10.54 12.18
C GLU A 194 19.11 -9.97 10.94
N SER A 195 18.53 -8.92 10.35
CA SER A 195 19.32 -7.92 9.62
C SER A 195 18.74 -6.53 9.88
N GLY A 196 19.55 -5.69 10.54
CA GLY A 196 19.24 -4.30 10.80
C GLY A 196 19.17 -3.51 9.50
N TYR A 197 17.97 -3.31 8.98
CA TYR A 197 17.72 -2.42 7.85
C TYR A 197 17.37 -1.03 8.40
N CYS A 198 18.35 -0.13 8.44
CA CYS A 198 18.14 1.31 8.30
C CYS A 198 18.85 1.71 6.99
N GLY A 199 18.14 2.41 6.11
CA GLY A 199 18.51 2.63 4.72
C GLY A 199 19.97 3.07 4.51
N LYS A 200 20.66 2.36 3.61
CA LYS A 200 22.01 2.69 3.17
C LYS A 200 22.01 3.94 2.29
N HIS A 201 22.21 5.10 2.89
CA HIS A 201 22.74 6.27 2.19
C HIS A 201 24.19 6.52 2.61
N SER A 202 25.13 5.73 2.07
CA SER A 202 26.56 6.07 2.06
C SER A 202 27.36 5.23 1.05
N LYS A 203 27.64 5.88 -0.09
CA LYS A 203 28.80 5.80 -1.00
C LYS A 203 29.04 4.54 -1.87
N GLU A 204 29.57 4.84 -3.05
CA GLU A 204 29.66 4.15 -4.33
C GLU A 204 30.91 3.24 -4.46
N ILE A 205 30.79 1.99 -4.99
CA ILE A 205 31.89 1.23 -5.65
C ILE A 205 31.33 0.26 -6.73
N ASP A 206 31.85 0.47 -7.94
CA ASP A 206 31.96 -0.27 -9.23
C ASP A 206 30.78 -0.98 -9.96
N PRO A 207 30.58 -0.70 -11.29
CA PRO A 207 29.41 -1.14 -12.06
C PRO A 207 29.58 -2.46 -12.84
N LYS A 208 30.47 -3.39 -12.43
CA LYS A 208 30.81 -4.58 -13.26
C LYS A 208 30.82 -5.96 -12.59
N SER A 209 30.45 -6.13 -11.32
CA SER A 209 30.41 -7.47 -10.70
C SER A 209 29.00 -7.84 -10.23
N SER A 210 28.62 -9.11 -10.47
CA SER A 210 27.38 -9.79 -10.08
C SER A 210 26.11 -9.53 -10.90
N LEU A 211 26.22 -9.72 -12.22
CA LEU A 211 25.09 -10.17 -13.04
C LEU A 211 24.74 -11.62 -12.64
N VAL A 212 23.64 -11.83 -11.90
CA VAL A 212 23.00 -13.16 -11.76
C VAL A 212 21.60 -13.06 -12.37
N MET A 213 21.44 -13.62 -13.57
CA MET A 213 20.14 -13.77 -14.22
C MET A 213 19.27 -14.77 -13.46
N LEU A 214 18.30 -14.29 -12.70
CA LEU A 214 17.17 -15.12 -12.28
C LEU A 214 16.21 -15.26 -13.47
N HIS A 215 16.19 -16.45 -14.08
CA HIS A 215 15.16 -16.82 -15.06
C HIS A 215 13.78 -16.76 -14.39
N ARG A 216 13.01 -15.72 -14.68
CA ARG A 216 11.59 -15.67 -14.34
C ARG A 216 10.82 -16.51 -15.34
N LYS A 217 10.33 -17.67 -14.92
CA LYS A 217 9.32 -18.39 -15.70
C LYS A 217 8.05 -17.51 -15.76
N PRO A 218 7.43 -17.34 -16.94
CA PRO A 218 6.23 -16.52 -17.07
C PRO A 218 5.08 -17.08 -16.22
N LEU A 219 4.29 -16.18 -15.62
CA LEU A 219 3.14 -16.47 -14.73
C LEU A 219 2.15 -17.49 -15.31
N SER A 220 2.05 -17.59 -16.64
CA SER A 220 1.22 -18.57 -17.33
C SER A 220 1.62 -20.01 -17.03
N MET A 221 2.92 -20.31 -16.91
CA MET A 221 3.39 -21.67 -16.60
C MET A 221 3.23 -22.03 -15.13
N VAL A 222 3.36 -21.06 -14.22
CA VAL A 222 3.19 -21.28 -12.77
C VAL A 222 1.74 -21.66 -12.45
N LYS A 223 0.78 -21.02 -13.14
CA LYS A 223 -0.64 -21.35 -13.01
C LYS A 223 -0.98 -22.77 -13.48
N VAL A 224 -0.40 -23.20 -14.60
CA VAL A 224 -0.58 -24.57 -15.14
C VAL A 224 -0.01 -25.64 -14.20
N GLU A 225 1.10 -25.34 -13.52
CA GLU A 225 1.74 -26.27 -12.59
C GLU A 225 0.97 -26.37 -11.26
N LEU A 226 0.43 -25.26 -10.73
CA LEU A 226 -0.45 -25.28 -9.55
C LEU A 226 -1.75 -26.06 -9.81
N GLU A 227 -2.35 -25.90 -10.99
CA GLU A 227 -3.57 -26.63 -11.40
C GLU A 227 -3.33 -28.13 -11.63
N LYS A 228 -2.07 -28.55 -11.83
CA LYS A 228 -1.68 -29.98 -11.85
C LYS A 228 -1.54 -30.57 -10.46
N GLN A 229 -1.07 -29.79 -9.49
CA GLN A 229 -0.80 -30.26 -8.13
C GLN A 229 -2.03 -30.29 -7.21
N LEU A 230 -3.10 -29.55 -7.53
CA LEU A 230 -4.24 -29.36 -6.61
C LEU A 230 -5.48 -30.23 -6.89
N VAL A 231 -5.51 -31.07 -7.94
CA VAL A 231 -6.72 -31.86 -8.26
C VAL A 231 -6.33 -33.26 -8.76
N ASP A 232 -6.71 -34.28 -7.99
CA ASP A 232 -6.51 -35.69 -8.32
C ASP A 232 -7.30 -36.10 -9.59
N LYS A 233 -6.86 -37.15 -10.30
CA LYS A 233 -7.44 -37.56 -11.60
C LYS A 233 -8.95 -37.83 -11.53
N GLU A 234 -9.41 -38.44 -10.45
CA GLU A 234 -10.83 -38.72 -10.22
C GLU A 234 -11.64 -37.43 -10.01
N GLN A 235 -11.08 -36.47 -9.27
CA GLN A 235 -11.68 -35.15 -9.05
C GLN A 235 -11.76 -34.35 -10.36
N LYS A 236 -10.75 -34.45 -11.26
CA LYS A 236 -10.80 -33.83 -12.59
C LYS A 236 -11.88 -34.43 -13.49
N GLN A 237 -12.07 -35.75 -13.47
CA GLN A 237 -13.16 -36.39 -14.20
C GLN A 237 -14.53 -35.94 -13.70
N ARG A 238 -14.73 -35.89 -12.38
CA ARG A 238 -15.98 -35.40 -11.76
C ARG A 238 -16.25 -33.93 -12.09
N ILE A 239 -15.24 -33.07 -12.04
CA ILE A 239 -15.35 -31.65 -12.41
C ILE A 239 -15.70 -31.50 -13.90
N ASN A 240 -15.10 -32.30 -14.78
CA ASN A 240 -15.38 -32.24 -16.21
C ASN A 240 -16.79 -32.76 -16.54
N LEU A 241 -17.27 -33.81 -15.85
CA LEU A 241 -18.63 -34.33 -15.99
C LEU A 241 -19.67 -33.31 -15.49
N ALA A 242 -19.41 -32.65 -14.35
CA ALA A 242 -20.25 -31.59 -13.82
C ALA A 242 -20.30 -30.37 -14.76
N LYS A 243 -19.16 -29.96 -15.33
CA LYS A 243 -19.11 -28.89 -16.34
C LYS A 243 -19.90 -29.25 -17.60
N GLY A 244 -19.80 -30.49 -18.08
CA GLY A 244 -20.59 -30.97 -19.23
C GLY A 244 -22.10 -30.90 -18.98
N SER A 245 -22.53 -31.32 -17.79
CA SER A 245 -23.94 -31.29 -17.37
C SER A 245 -24.49 -29.86 -17.22
N ILE A 246 -23.70 -28.93 -16.68
CA ILE A 246 -24.11 -27.51 -16.60
C ILE A 246 -24.24 -26.92 -18.01
N MET A 247 -23.30 -27.23 -18.91
CA MET A 247 -23.32 -26.70 -20.27
C MET A 247 -24.48 -27.23 -21.11
N SER A 248 -24.91 -28.48 -20.91
CA SER A 248 -26.11 -29.02 -21.58
C SER A 248 -27.38 -28.28 -21.13
N ILE A 249 -27.53 -28.04 -19.83
CA ILE A 249 -28.66 -27.28 -19.27
C ILE A 249 -28.66 -25.84 -19.81
N VAL A 250 -27.50 -25.16 -19.79
CA VAL A 250 -27.39 -23.79 -20.29
C VAL A 250 -27.70 -23.70 -21.78
N SER A 251 -27.31 -24.69 -22.57
CA SER A 251 -27.60 -24.71 -24.01
C SER A 251 -29.08 -24.98 -24.31
N VAL A 252 -29.76 -25.84 -23.54
CA VAL A 252 -31.22 -25.99 -23.59
C VAL A 252 -31.92 -24.67 -23.23
N VAL A 253 -31.53 -24.02 -22.13
CA VAL A 253 -32.12 -22.74 -21.69
C VAL A 253 -31.91 -21.64 -22.74
N ARG A 254 -30.74 -21.60 -23.40
CA ARG A 254 -30.49 -20.67 -24.51
C ARG A 254 -31.33 -21.00 -25.74
N ALA A 255 -31.50 -22.27 -26.09
CA ALA A 255 -32.36 -22.68 -27.21
C ALA A 255 -33.84 -22.35 -26.97
N VAL A 256 -34.31 -22.40 -25.72
CA VAL A 256 -35.67 -21.96 -25.35
C VAL A 256 -35.86 -20.45 -25.52
N LYS A 257 -34.81 -19.64 -25.29
CA LYS A 257 -34.85 -18.18 -25.48
C LYS A 257 -34.83 -17.73 -26.95
N VAL A 258 -34.38 -18.57 -27.88
CA VAL A 258 -34.39 -18.32 -29.33
C VAL A 258 -34.82 -19.60 -30.06
N PRO A 259 -36.14 -19.87 -30.13
CA PRO A 259 -36.67 -21.17 -30.51
C PRO A 259 -36.62 -21.37 -32.03
N SER A 260 -35.48 -21.86 -32.51
CA SER A 260 -35.33 -22.44 -33.83
C SER A 260 -35.43 -23.97 -33.70
N PRO A 261 -36.28 -24.65 -34.49
CA PRO A 261 -36.47 -26.11 -34.38
C PRO A 261 -35.16 -26.91 -34.40
N ILE A 262 -34.20 -26.49 -35.24
CA ILE A 262 -32.88 -27.11 -35.38
C ILE A 262 -32.06 -26.98 -34.09
N HIS A 263 -32.10 -25.82 -33.42
CA HIS A 263 -31.34 -25.57 -32.19
C HIS A 263 -31.92 -26.31 -30.99
N VAL A 264 -33.25 -26.43 -30.92
CA VAL A 264 -33.94 -27.21 -29.88
C VAL A 264 -33.61 -28.70 -30.03
N ILE A 265 -33.65 -29.24 -31.25
CA ILE A 265 -33.32 -30.65 -31.52
C ILE A 265 -31.84 -30.93 -31.18
N LYS A 266 -30.90 -30.07 -31.59
CA LYS A 266 -29.47 -30.24 -31.26
C LYS A 266 -29.22 -30.21 -29.74
N ALA A 267 -29.89 -29.32 -29.00
CA ALA A 267 -29.76 -29.24 -27.55
C ALA A 267 -30.34 -30.48 -26.84
N ALA A 268 -31.49 -30.99 -27.30
CA ALA A 268 -32.10 -32.21 -26.76
C ALA A 268 -31.21 -33.45 -27.00
N VAL A 269 -30.68 -33.61 -28.21
CA VAL A 269 -29.78 -34.72 -28.57
C VAL A 269 -28.48 -34.67 -27.75
N ALA A 270 -27.90 -33.49 -27.56
CA ALA A 270 -26.72 -33.32 -26.72
C ALA A 270 -26.98 -33.72 -25.26
N SER A 271 -28.14 -33.34 -24.71
CA SER A 271 -28.54 -33.67 -23.33
C SER A 271 -28.76 -35.18 -23.13
N ILE A 272 -29.40 -35.85 -24.08
CA ILE A 272 -29.59 -37.31 -24.07
C ILE A 272 -28.24 -38.04 -24.09
N LYS A 273 -27.30 -37.57 -24.91
CA LYS A 273 -25.95 -38.16 -25.00
C LYS A 273 -25.17 -38.01 -23.69
N THR A 274 -25.31 -36.90 -22.99
CA THR A 274 -24.70 -36.69 -21.66
C THR A 274 -25.32 -37.61 -20.61
N ILE A 275 -26.64 -37.81 -20.63
CA ILE A 275 -27.35 -38.70 -19.69
C ILE A 275 -26.96 -40.18 -19.90
N SER A 276 -26.78 -40.61 -21.15
CA SER A 276 -26.31 -41.98 -21.45
C SER A 276 -24.92 -42.24 -20.86
N GLN A 277 -23.99 -41.28 -21.00
CA GLN A 277 -22.62 -41.39 -20.48
C GLN A 277 -22.55 -41.43 -18.95
N ILE A 278 -23.53 -40.85 -18.25
CA ILE A 278 -23.63 -40.92 -16.78
C ILE A 278 -24.12 -42.30 -16.35
N LYS A 279 -25.11 -42.88 -17.05
CA LYS A 279 -25.63 -44.22 -16.73
C LYS A 279 -24.62 -45.34 -16.95
N ASP A 280 -23.74 -45.21 -17.94
CA ASP A 280 -22.71 -46.22 -18.23
C ASP A 280 -21.57 -46.24 -17.18
N GLN A 281 -21.42 -45.20 -16.34
CA GLN A 281 -20.37 -45.14 -15.31
C GLN A 281 -20.82 -45.64 -13.92
N ASP A 282 -22.12 -45.76 -13.66
CA ASP A 282 -22.65 -46.23 -12.38
C ASP A 282 -22.79 -47.77 -12.29
N PHE A 283 -22.51 -48.51 -13.39
CA PHE A 283 -22.67 -49.97 -13.47
C PHE A 283 -21.35 -50.79 -13.43
N GLU A 284 -20.18 -50.16 -13.28
CA GLU A 284 -18.87 -50.84 -13.18
C GLU A 284 -18.27 -50.83 -11.75
N LYS A 285 -19.11 -50.98 -10.72
CA LYS A 285 -18.69 -51.27 -9.34
C LYS A 285 -19.26 -52.57 -8.82
#